data_AF-A0AAE9EN85-F1
#
_entry.id   AF-A0AAE9EN85-F1
#
_cell.length_a   1.000
_cell.length_b   1.000
_cell.length_c   1.000
_cell.angle_alpha   90.00
_cell.angle_beta   90.00
_cell.angle_gamma   90.00
#
_symmetry.space_group_name_H-M   'P 1'
#
loop_
_entity.id
_entity.type
_entity.pdbx_description
1 polymer ?
#
loop_
_entity_poly.entity_id
_entity_poly.type
_entity_poly.pdbx_seq_one_letter_code
_entity_poly.pdbx_strand_id
1 'polypeptide(L)'
;MTNLNDLPVRVEVCNRSGVIPFIWSNQGKSIAEWIQHLCSISQSEKSYAADFYVYRNIEFGIPTLRNVFPKLQSIDMVFRQEEEANEHETLLAQNFMKAFLPDVRNVRLTHVRLGEHFSVEKFGIANLKKLEIRFSPNLRVDDLLTMNAENITIGGANLAEISLRDLNRFFKLWMKGSNPKETENLKKKMKKLKIWWLTNTIPDWNVLLK
;
A
#
# COMPACT_ATOMS: atom_id res chain seq x y z
N MET A 1 20.99 -12.76 4.79
CA MET A 1 20.33 -13.64 5.78
C MET A 1 19.17 -14.33 5.08
N THR A 2 19.36 -15.59 4.69
CA THR A 2 18.41 -16.31 3.84
C THR A 2 17.30 -17.02 4.63
N ASN A 3 17.48 -17.20 5.95
CA ASN A 3 16.51 -17.85 6.82
C ASN A 3 15.97 -16.87 7.89
N LEU A 4 14.66 -16.95 8.17
CA LEU A 4 14.00 -16.25 9.28
C LEU A 4 14.62 -16.58 10.65
N ASN A 5 15.40 -17.66 10.73
CA ASN A 5 16.07 -18.10 11.94
C ASN A 5 17.46 -17.48 12.15
N ASP A 6 18.05 -16.86 11.13
CA ASP A 6 19.48 -16.52 11.13
C ASP A 6 19.76 -15.06 11.53
N LEU A 7 19.18 -14.55 12.62
CA LEU A 7 19.53 -13.18 13.08
C LEU A 7 20.99 -13.10 13.56
N PRO A 8 21.70 -12.01 13.25
CA PRO A 8 23.01 -11.78 13.82
C PRO A 8 22.87 -11.56 15.33
N VAL A 9 23.89 -11.95 16.09
CA VAL A 9 23.92 -11.81 17.57
C VAL A 9 23.64 -10.37 18.02
N ARG A 10 23.97 -9.40 17.18
CA ARG A 10 23.79 -7.97 17.40
C ARG A 10 22.97 -7.38 16.26
N VAL A 11 21.88 -6.71 16.60
CA VAL A 11 20.93 -6.11 15.66
C VAL A 11 20.91 -4.60 15.90
N GLU A 12 20.96 -3.81 14.84
CA GLU A 12 20.74 -2.38 14.93
C GLU A 12 19.24 -2.10 15.04
N VAL A 13 18.84 -1.38 16.08
CA VAL A 13 17.46 -0.99 16.30
C VAL A 13 17.37 0.53 16.27
N CYS A 14 16.50 1.04 15.41
CA CYS A 14 16.28 2.46 15.24
C CYS A 14 14.88 2.84 15.72
N ASN A 15 14.75 4.04 16.29
CA ASN A 15 13.43 4.65 16.43
C ASN A 15 12.91 5.11 15.06
N ARG A 16 11.62 5.48 14.97
CA ARG A 16 10.96 5.89 13.72
C ARG A 16 11.64 7.07 13.01
N SER A 17 12.38 7.90 13.74
CA SER A 17 13.13 9.02 13.19
C SER A 17 14.50 8.64 12.64
N GLY A 18 14.98 7.41 12.86
CA GLY A 18 16.26 6.90 12.34
C GLY A 18 17.50 7.55 12.95
N VAL A 19 17.35 8.41 13.97
CA VAL A 19 18.40 9.34 14.39
C VAL A 19 19.51 8.65 15.19
N ILE A 20 19.25 7.51 15.85
CA ILE A 20 20.26 6.77 16.60
C ILE A 20 19.97 5.26 16.56
N PRO A 21 20.75 4.44 15.83
CA PRO A 21 20.73 2.99 16.00
C PRO A 21 21.35 2.64 17.36
N PHE A 22 20.62 1.93 18.20
CA PHE A 22 21.22 1.23 19.34
C PHE A 22 21.44 -0.22 18.97
N ILE A 23 22.60 -0.75 19.37
CA ILE A 23 22.91 -2.16 19.15
C ILE A 23 22.22 -2.96 20.24
N TRP A 24 21.30 -3.84 19.84
CA TRP A 24 20.63 -4.74 20.74
C TRP A 24 21.10 -6.18 20.52
N SER A 25 21.24 -6.95 21.60
CA SER A 25 21.45 -8.39 21.47
C SER A 25 20.20 -9.01 20.85
N ASN A 26 20.36 -9.99 19.96
CA ASN A 26 19.24 -10.78 19.45
C ASN A 26 18.62 -11.69 20.53
N GLN A 27 19.20 -11.78 21.73
CA GLN A 27 18.75 -12.59 22.85
C GLN A 27 18.51 -14.07 22.50
N GLY A 28 19.23 -14.58 21.49
CA GLY A 28 19.03 -15.94 20.98
C GLY A 28 17.69 -16.18 20.25
N LYS A 29 16.95 -15.11 19.91
CA LYS A 29 15.68 -15.19 19.19
C LYS A 29 15.89 -15.06 17.67
N SER A 30 15.14 -15.87 16.93
CA SER A 30 14.89 -15.74 15.49
C SER A 30 14.04 -14.51 15.15
N ILE A 31 13.97 -14.15 13.86
CA ILE A 31 13.15 -13.02 13.38
C ILE A 31 11.69 -13.32 13.67
N ALA A 32 11.30 -14.59 13.50
CA ALA A 32 9.96 -15.04 13.80
C ALA A 32 9.60 -14.82 15.27
N GLU A 33 10.49 -15.20 16.18
CA GLU A 33 10.30 -15.00 17.62
C GLU A 33 10.31 -13.52 18.00
N TRP A 34 11.14 -12.70 17.35
CA TRP A 34 11.13 -11.25 17.57
C TRP A 34 9.83 -10.60 17.13
N ILE A 35 9.31 -10.94 15.94
CA ILE A 35 8.02 -10.43 15.46
C ILE A 35 6.92 -10.82 16.45
N GLN A 36 6.86 -12.08 16.86
CA GLN A 36 5.87 -12.57 17.82
C GLN A 36 5.99 -11.88 19.19
N HIS A 37 7.21 -11.69 19.68
CA HIS A 37 7.48 -11.01 20.94
C HIS A 37 7.08 -9.52 20.91
N LEU A 38 7.45 -8.80 19.85
CA LEU A 38 7.08 -7.40 19.69
C LEU A 38 5.55 -7.23 19.59
N CYS A 39 4.88 -8.15 18.89
CA CYS A 39 3.42 -8.19 18.86
C CYS A 39 2.85 -8.44 20.28
N SER A 40 3.36 -9.41 21.03
CA SER A 40 2.83 -9.75 22.35
C SER A 40 2.99 -8.64 23.39
N ILE A 41 4.09 -7.88 23.34
CA ILE A 41 4.32 -6.72 24.21
C ILE A 41 3.25 -5.64 23.99
N SER A 42 2.86 -5.42 22.74
CA SER A 42 1.96 -4.32 22.40
C SER A 42 0.55 -4.48 23.00
N GLN A 43 0.17 -5.69 23.44
CA GLN A 43 -1.12 -6.10 24.03
C GLN A 43 -2.36 -5.48 23.37
N SER A 44 -2.23 -4.98 22.14
CA SER A 44 -3.24 -4.10 21.61
C SER A 44 -4.32 -4.93 20.95
N GLU A 45 -5.57 -4.65 21.28
CA GLU A 45 -6.73 -5.02 20.45
C GLU A 45 -6.65 -4.42 19.02
N LYS A 46 -5.60 -3.62 18.75
CA LYS A 46 -5.38 -2.88 17.52
C LYS A 46 -4.61 -3.71 16.50
N SER A 47 -4.91 -3.43 15.24
CA SER A 47 -4.28 -4.00 14.06
C SER A 47 -2.78 -3.74 13.99
N TYR A 48 -2.00 -4.78 13.69
CA TYR A 48 -0.61 -4.61 13.26
C TYR A 48 -0.53 -4.11 11.82
N ALA A 49 0.51 -3.32 11.56
CA ALA A 49 0.93 -2.91 10.24
C ALA A 49 2.38 -3.34 10.02
N ALA A 50 2.70 -3.78 8.80
CA ALA A 50 4.06 -4.10 8.39
C ALA A 50 4.43 -3.28 7.15
N ASP A 51 5.63 -2.70 7.18
CA ASP A 51 6.16 -1.88 6.10
C ASP A 51 7.23 -2.69 5.34
N PHE A 52 7.03 -2.88 4.04
CA PHE A 52 7.90 -3.64 3.15
C PHE A 52 8.53 -2.73 2.11
N TYR A 53 9.85 -2.61 2.16
CA TYR A 53 10.64 -1.87 1.17
C TYR A 53 10.98 -2.82 0.02
N VAL A 54 10.14 -2.86 -1.01
CA VAL A 54 10.21 -3.88 -2.08
C VAL A 54 11.38 -3.68 -3.05
N TYR A 55 12.06 -2.54 -2.98
CA TYR A 55 13.31 -2.27 -3.71
C TYR A 55 14.56 -2.84 -3.02
N ARG A 56 14.41 -3.39 -1.81
CA ARG A 56 15.48 -4.11 -1.12
C ARG A 56 15.34 -5.60 -1.41
N ASN A 57 16.47 -6.29 -1.53
CA ASN A 57 16.48 -7.74 -1.60
C ASN A 57 15.89 -8.32 -0.30
N ILE A 58 14.76 -9.01 -0.44
CA ILE A 58 14.13 -9.76 0.64
C ILE A 58 14.47 -11.22 0.40
N GLU A 59 15.40 -11.74 1.18
CA GLU A 59 15.90 -13.12 1.05
C GLU A 59 14.96 -14.15 1.69
N PHE A 60 13.91 -13.71 2.40
CA PHE A 60 12.98 -14.58 3.08
C PHE A 60 11.88 -15.12 2.15
N GLY A 61 11.47 -16.37 2.40
CA GLY A 61 10.23 -16.89 1.83
C GLY A 61 9.02 -16.07 2.29
N ILE A 62 8.46 -15.26 1.39
CA ILE A 62 7.33 -14.36 1.68
C ILE A 62 6.12 -15.10 2.31
N PRO A 63 5.71 -16.30 1.85
CA PRO A 63 4.63 -17.05 2.50
C PRO A 63 4.96 -17.44 3.95
N THR A 64 6.22 -17.79 4.22
CA THR A 64 6.68 -18.12 5.58
C THR A 64 6.64 -16.89 6.47
N LEU A 65 7.11 -15.74 5.96
CA LEU A 65 7.07 -14.47 6.67
C LEU A 65 5.63 -14.05 7.01
N ARG A 66 4.66 -14.27 6.11
CA ARG A 66 3.25 -14.02 6.37
C ARG A 66 2.72 -14.80 7.57
N ASN A 67 3.09 -16.08 7.71
CA ASN A 67 2.62 -16.93 8.80
C ASN A 67 3.19 -16.55 10.18
N VAL A 68 4.27 -15.76 10.19
CA VAL A 68 4.90 -15.28 11.42
C VAL A 68 4.09 -14.14 12.06
N PHE A 69 3.31 -13.36 11.31
CA PHE A 69 2.60 -12.22 11.90
C PHE A 69 1.28 -12.63 12.55
N PRO A 70 1.04 -12.30 13.84
CA PRO A 70 -0.25 -12.54 14.47
C PRO A 70 -1.26 -11.46 14.04
N LYS A 71 -2.29 -11.84 13.26
CA LYS A 71 -3.44 -10.96 12.89
C LYS A 71 -3.03 -9.63 12.23
N LEU A 72 -2.10 -9.67 11.26
CA LEU A 72 -1.74 -8.50 10.46
C LEU A 72 -2.96 -8.00 9.68
N GLN A 73 -3.34 -6.72 9.85
CA GLN A 73 -4.49 -6.16 9.11
C GLN A 73 -4.07 -5.12 8.07
N SER A 74 -2.83 -4.65 8.11
CA SER A 74 -2.33 -3.62 7.22
C SER A 74 -0.94 -3.98 6.70
N ILE A 75 -0.72 -3.73 5.41
CA ILE A 75 0.62 -3.68 4.83
C ILE A 75 0.86 -2.32 4.18
N ASP A 76 2.10 -1.85 4.24
CA ASP A 76 2.62 -0.73 3.45
C ASP A 76 3.72 -1.29 2.55
N MET A 77 3.64 -1.04 1.25
CA MET A 77 4.71 -1.35 0.31
C MET A 77 5.32 -0.07 -0.22
N VAL A 78 6.63 0.07 -0.01
CA VAL A 78 7.42 1.22 -0.40
C VAL A 78 8.30 0.84 -1.56
N PHE A 79 8.05 1.46 -2.70
CA PHE A 79 8.81 1.32 -3.94
C PHE A 79 9.92 2.37 -4.00
N ARG A 80 10.91 2.16 -4.86
CA ARG A 80 11.96 3.15 -5.06
C ARG A 80 11.42 4.33 -5.86
N GLN A 81 11.93 5.52 -5.58
CA GLN A 81 11.62 6.71 -6.35
C GLN A 81 12.56 6.80 -7.57
N GLU A 82 12.32 5.96 -8.58
CA GLU A 82 13.05 5.94 -9.85
C GLU A 82 12.12 6.21 -11.04
N GLU A 83 12.71 6.54 -12.19
CA GLU A 83 11.97 6.87 -13.42
C GLU A 83 11.33 5.64 -14.08
N GLU A 84 11.91 4.46 -13.88
CA GLU A 84 11.46 3.20 -14.48
C GLU A 84 11.18 2.14 -13.41
N ALA A 85 10.17 1.32 -13.68
CA ALA A 85 9.88 0.16 -12.85
C ALA A 85 10.98 -0.91 -12.92
N ASN A 86 11.39 -1.40 -11.76
CA ASN A 86 12.30 -2.53 -11.66
C ASN A 86 11.53 -3.86 -11.70
N GLU A 87 11.96 -4.80 -12.55
CA GLU A 87 11.36 -6.14 -12.63
C GLU A 87 11.40 -6.88 -11.28
N HIS A 88 12.47 -6.69 -10.50
CA HIS A 88 12.60 -7.25 -9.16
C HIS A 88 11.53 -6.71 -8.20
N GLU A 89 11.30 -5.39 -8.21
CA GLU A 89 10.26 -4.74 -7.40
C GLU A 89 8.89 -5.27 -7.78
N THR A 90 8.63 -5.39 -9.09
CA THR A 90 7.39 -5.92 -9.64
C THR A 90 7.14 -7.36 -9.15
N LEU A 91 8.14 -8.24 -9.25
CA LEU A 91 8.02 -9.63 -8.82
C LEU A 91 7.82 -9.76 -7.31
N LEU A 92 8.61 -9.03 -6.52
CA LEU A 92 8.47 -9.03 -5.06
C LEU A 92 7.10 -8.53 -4.64
N ALA A 93 6.65 -7.40 -5.19
CA ALA A 93 5.37 -6.81 -4.88
C ALA A 93 4.21 -7.77 -5.21
N GLN A 94 4.25 -8.46 -6.35
CA GLN A 94 3.27 -9.49 -6.70
C GLN A 94 3.25 -10.64 -5.69
N ASN A 95 4.43 -11.10 -5.24
CA ASN A 95 4.53 -12.16 -4.24
C ASN A 95 3.99 -11.72 -2.87
N PHE A 96 4.29 -10.49 -2.43
CA PHE A 96 3.72 -9.91 -1.21
C PHE A 96 2.21 -9.85 -1.30
N MET A 97 1.69 -9.31 -2.39
CA MET A 97 0.25 -9.21 -2.60
C MET A 97 -0.42 -10.58 -2.56
N LYS A 98 0.13 -11.57 -3.27
CA LYS A 98 -0.40 -12.94 -3.25
C LYS A 98 -0.41 -13.55 -1.84
N ALA A 99 0.62 -13.29 -1.04
CA ALA A 99 0.75 -13.88 0.30
C ALA A 99 -0.14 -13.17 1.35
N PHE A 100 -0.22 -11.84 1.31
CA PHE A 100 -0.82 -11.04 2.38
C PHE A 100 -2.24 -10.56 2.11
N LEU A 101 -2.63 -10.37 0.84
CA LEU A 101 -3.99 -9.91 0.50
C LEU A 101 -5.12 -10.69 1.16
N PRO A 102 -5.06 -12.03 1.31
CA PRO A 102 -6.16 -12.78 1.89
C PRO A 102 -6.50 -12.37 3.33
N ASP A 103 -5.53 -11.84 4.08
CA ASP A 103 -5.69 -11.58 5.52
C ASP A 103 -5.75 -10.09 5.87
N VAL A 104 -5.23 -9.23 4.99
CA VAL A 104 -5.18 -7.80 5.25
C VAL A 104 -6.43 -7.08 4.76
N ARG A 105 -6.83 -6.06 5.52
CA ARG A 105 -7.96 -5.20 5.19
C ARG A 105 -7.52 -3.86 4.64
N ASN A 106 -6.27 -3.47 4.92
CA ASN A 106 -5.72 -2.18 4.57
C ASN A 106 -4.42 -2.38 3.79
N VAL A 107 -4.29 -1.68 2.67
CA VAL A 107 -3.05 -1.66 1.90
C VAL A 107 -2.65 -0.21 1.69
N ARG A 108 -1.38 0.10 1.94
CA ARG A 108 -0.74 1.32 1.47
C ARG A 108 0.30 0.98 0.41
N LEU A 109 0.31 1.77 -0.66
CA LEU A 109 1.30 1.75 -1.72
C LEU A 109 1.98 3.12 -1.77
N THR A 110 3.30 3.16 -1.66
CA THR A 110 4.09 4.41 -1.65
C THR A 110 5.10 4.37 -2.79
N HIS A 111 5.10 5.39 -3.65
CA HIS A 111 5.91 5.46 -4.88
C HIS A 111 5.59 4.40 -5.94
N VAL A 112 4.41 3.78 -5.88
CA VAL A 112 3.99 2.78 -6.86
C VAL A 112 3.78 3.39 -8.25
N ARG A 113 4.23 2.71 -9.30
CA ARG A 113 3.90 3.01 -10.70
C ARG A 113 2.81 2.05 -11.17
N LEU A 114 1.57 2.52 -11.30
CA LEU A 114 0.46 1.70 -11.77
C LEU A 114 0.63 1.37 -13.26
N GLY A 115 0.21 0.18 -13.68
CA GLY A 115 0.46 -0.35 -15.03
C GLY A 115 1.84 -0.98 -15.21
N GLU A 116 2.85 -0.50 -14.49
CA GLU A 116 4.22 -1.05 -14.52
C GLU A 116 4.44 -2.06 -13.38
N HIS A 117 4.36 -1.61 -12.12
CA HIS A 117 4.51 -2.50 -10.95
C HIS A 117 3.28 -3.40 -10.76
N PHE A 118 2.09 -2.87 -11.06
CA PHE A 118 0.84 -3.62 -10.93
C PHE A 118 -0.12 -3.27 -12.05
N SER A 119 -0.75 -4.28 -12.65
CA SER A 119 -2.04 -4.04 -13.29
C SER A 119 -3.10 -3.85 -12.20
N VAL A 120 -3.84 -2.74 -12.28
CA VAL A 120 -4.95 -2.45 -11.36
C VAL A 120 -6.03 -3.53 -11.45
N GLU A 121 -6.16 -4.23 -12.59
CA GLU A 121 -7.08 -5.36 -12.73
C GLU A 121 -6.69 -6.57 -11.88
N LYS A 122 -5.38 -6.83 -11.72
CA LYS A 122 -4.87 -7.93 -10.89
C LYS A 122 -4.94 -7.59 -9.39
N PHE A 123 -4.83 -6.30 -9.06
CA PHE A 123 -4.81 -5.78 -7.69
C PHE A 123 -6.20 -5.42 -7.16
N GLY A 124 -7.06 -4.88 -8.02
CA GLY A 124 -8.39 -4.34 -7.74
C GLY A 124 -9.46 -5.40 -7.48
N ILE A 125 -9.09 -6.67 -7.28
CA ILE A 125 -10.03 -7.74 -6.92
C ILE A 125 -10.15 -7.90 -5.40
N ALA A 126 -9.13 -7.49 -4.63
CA ALA A 126 -9.19 -7.57 -3.18
C ALA A 126 -10.20 -6.57 -2.63
N ASN A 127 -11.22 -7.05 -1.91
CA ASN A 127 -12.22 -6.21 -1.24
C ASN A 127 -11.62 -5.51 -0.01
N LEU A 128 -10.76 -4.53 -0.24
CA LEU A 128 -10.05 -3.84 0.83
C LEU A 128 -11.00 -2.90 1.58
N LYS A 129 -10.84 -2.86 2.91
CA LYS A 129 -11.49 -1.83 3.73
C LYS A 129 -10.86 -0.45 3.49
N LYS A 130 -9.54 -0.42 3.27
CA LYS A 130 -8.81 0.82 2.97
C LYS A 130 -7.70 0.57 1.95
N LEU A 131 -7.65 1.43 0.94
CA LEU A 131 -6.53 1.54 0.00
C LEU A 131 -5.95 2.94 0.11
N GLU A 132 -4.65 3.04 0.35
CA GLU A 132 -3.93 4.31 0.38
C GLU A 132 -2.81 4.29 -0.66
N ILE A 133 -2.78 5.27 -1.58
CA ILE A 133 -1.72 5.42 -2.58
C ILE A 133 -1.06 6.76 -2.33
N ARG A 134 0.27 6.75 -2.14
CA ARG A 134 1.07 7.94 -1.88
C ARG A 134 2.16 8.13 -2.92
N PHE A 135 2.31 9.35 -3.40
CA PHE A 135 3.41 9.76 -4.30
C PHE A 135 3.57 8.86 -5.53
N SER A 136 2.44 8.43 -6.10
CA SER A 136 2.43 7.64 -7.35
C SER A 136 2.62 8.60 -8.53
N PRO A 137 3.65 8.41 -9.38
CA PRO A 137 4.03 9.36 -10.44
C PRO A 137 3.30 9.13 -11.76
N ASN A 138 2.37 8.19 -11.84
CA ASN A 138 1.63 7.90 -13.08
C ASN A 138 0.16 7.53 -12.82
N LEU A 139 -0.40 7.97 -11.68
CA LEU A 139 -1.77 7.64 -11.29
C LEU A 139 -2.76 8.37 -12.19
N ARG A 140 -3.58 7.61 -12.92
CA ARG A 140 -4.63 8.18 -13.80
C ARG A 140 -5.98 8.11 -13.12
N VAL A 141 -6.90 8.99 -13.54
CA VAL A 141 -8.27 8.97 -13.02
C VAL A 141 -9.01 7.68 -13.36
N ASP A 142 -8.69 7.07 -14.51
CA ASP A 142 -9.31 5.82 -14.95
C ASP A 142 -8.88 4.63 -14.05
N ASP A 143 -7.71 4.69 -13.43
CA ASP A 143 -7.29 3.71 -12.43
C ASP A 143 -8.21 3.73 -11.20
N LEU A 144 -8.73 4.91 -10.82
CA LEU A 144 -9.67 5.02 -9.69
C LEU A 144 -10.98 4.28 -9.97
N LEU A 145 -11.38 4.14 -11.24
CA LEU A 145 -12.59 3.42 -11.63
C LEU A 145 -12.42 1.90 -11.49
N THR A 146 -11.20 1.39 -11.47
CA THR A 146 -10.91 -0.06 -11.35
C THR A 146 -10.55 -0.47 -9.92
N MET A 147 -10.33 0.49 -9.02
CA MET A 147 -10.02 0.23 -7.61
C MET A 147 -11.24 -0.24 -6.82
N ASN A 148 -11.09 -1.34 -6.09
CA ASN A 148 -12.14 -1.96 -5.28
C ASN A 148 -11.81 -1.86 -3.78
N ALA A 149 -12.09 -0.70 -3.18
CA ALA A 149 -11.93 -0.53 -1.74
C ALA A 149 -13.03 0.35 -1.14
N GLU A 150 -13.33 0.15 0.15
CA GLU A 150 -14.33 0.98 0.82
C GLU A 150 -13.86 2.43 1.04
N ASN A 151 -12.59 2.59 1.37
CA ASN A 151 -11.98 3.89 1.64
C ASN A 151 -10.72 4.04 0.80
N ILE A 152 -10.76 4.91 -0.20
CA ILE A 152 -9.61 5.21 -1.05
C ILE A 152 -9.02 6.55 -0.60
N THR A 153 -7.72 6.56 -0.33
CA THR A 153 -6.94 7.78 -0.05
C THR A 153 -5.80 7.89 -1.03
N ILE A 154 -5.80 8.97 -1.80
CA ILE A 154 -4.72 9.34 -2.71
C ILE A 154 -4.01 10.55 -2.12
N GLY A 155 -2.70 10.46 -1.95
CA GLY A 155 -1.88 11.49 -1.31
C GLY A 155 -0.63 11.81 -2.11
N GLY A 156 -0.27 13.10 -2.17
CA GLY A 156 0.92 13.53 -2.91
C GLY A 156 0.84 13.22 -4.40
N ALA A 157 -0.38 13.16 -4.96
CA ALA A 157 -0.58 13.07 -6.41
C ALA A 157 -0.08 14.36 -7.08
N ASN A 158 0.37 14.27 -8.33
CA ASN A 158 0.72 15.44 -9.12
C ASN A 158 -0.52 15.94 -9.89
N LEU A 159 -0.85 17.23 -9.78
CA LEU A 159 -1.91 17.86 -10.57
C LEU A 159 -1.66 17.80 -12.09
N ALA A 160 -0.41 17.63 -12.50
CA ALA A 160 -0.07 17.41 -13.91
C ALA A 160 -0.71 16.14 -14.49
N GLU A 161 -1.00 15.14 -13.63
CA GLU A 161 -1.50 13.82 -14.05
C GLU A 161 -3.01 13.65 -13.86
N ILE A 162 -3.60 14.34 -12.87
CA ILE A 162 -5.04 14.32 -12.62
C ILE A 162 -5.58 15.75 -12.59
N SER A 163 -6.22 16.18 -13.67
CA SER A 163 -6.85 17.50 -13.73
C SER A 163 -8.20 17.53 -12.99
N LEU A 164 -8.67 18.73 -12.63
CA LEU A 164 -10.04 18.89 -12.09
C LEU A 164 -11.12 18.43 -13.07
N ARG A 165 -10.85 18.49 -14.38
CA ARG A 165 -11.77 18.00 -15.42
C ARG A 165 -11.87 16.49 -15.36
N ASP A 166 -10.75 15.81 -15.16
CA ASP A 166 -10.70 14.36 -14.99
C ASP A 166 -11.44 13.94 -13.73
N LEU A 167 -11.22 14.64 -12.61
CA LEU A 167 -11.99 14.43 -11.38
C LEU A 167 -13.49 14.67 -11.57
N ASN A 168 -13.88 15.75 -12.28
CA ASN A 168 -15.30 16.01 -12.57
C ASN A 168 -15.92 14.88 -13.39
N ARG A 169 -15.20 14.40 -14.42
CA ARG A 169 -15.63 13.25 -15.23
C ARG A 169 -15.78 12.00 -14.36
N PHE A 170 -14.81 11.71 -13.50
CA PHE A 170 -14.86 10.60 -12.56
C PHE A 170 -16.08 10.69 -11.63
N PHE A 171 -16.31 11.83 -10.98
CA PHE A 171 -17.45 11.99 -10.08
C PHE A 171 -18.79 11.82 -10.82
N LYS A 172 -18.91 12.36 -12.04
CA LYS A 172 -20.10 12.16 -12.88
C LYS A 172 -20.33 10.69 -13.21
N LEU A 173 -19.28 9.94 -13.58
CA LEU A 173 -19.37 8.50 -13.86
C LEU A 173 -19.75 7.72 -12.61
N TRP A 174 -19.08 8.01 -11.49
CA TRP A 174 -19.33 7.38 -10.21
C TRP A 174 -20.76 7.63 -9.69
N MET A 175 -21.25 8.87 -9.77
CA MET A 175 -22.63 9.23 -9.37
C MET A 175 -23.69 8.58 -10.28
N LYS A 176 -23.52 8.67 -11.61
CA LYS A 176 -24.47 8.08 -12.57
C LYS A 176 -24.57 6.57 -12.41
N GLY A 177 -23.49 5.92 -11.99
CA GLY A 177 -23.40 4.48 -12.00
C GLY A 177 -22.95 4.06 -13.34
N SER A 178 -21.68 3.76 -13.38
CA SER A 178 -21.10 2.93 -14.41
C SER A 178 -22.04 1.73 -14.68
N ASN A 179 -22.25 1.47 -15.98
CA ASN A 179 -23.28 0.61 -16.58
C ASN A 179 -23.52 -0.77 -15.89
N PRO A 180 -24.71 -1.40 -16.09
CA PRO A 180 -25.34 -2.28 -15.10
C PRO A 180 -24.90 -3.76 -15.10
N LYS A 181 -23.68 -4.14 -15.51
CA LYS A 181 -23.29 -5.57 -15.50
C LYS A 181 -21.92 -5.88 -14.90
N GLU A 182 -20.95 -4.99 -15.04
CA GLU A 182 -19.58 -5.25 -14.54
C GLU A 182 -19.17 -4.30 -13.41
N THR A 183 -19.86 -3.17 -13.26
CA THR A 183 -19.51 -2.08 -12.35
C THR A 183 -20.42 -1.96 -11.13
N GLU A 184 -21.41 -2.85 -11.00
CA GLU A 184 -22.30 -2.93 -9.83
C GLU A 184 -21.53 -3.20 -8.53
N ASN A 185 -20.35 -3.84 -8.62
CA ASN A 185 -19.44 -4.04 -7.50
C ASN A 185 -18.72 -2.75 -7.04
N LEU A 186 -18.47 -1.80 -7.94
CA LEU A 186 -17.70 -0.57 -7.67
C LEU A 186 -18.54 0.49 -6.96
N LYS A 187 -19.80 0.68 -7.39
CA LYS A 187 -20.75 1.56 -6.70
C LYS A 187 -21.08 1.09 -5.29
N LYS A 188 -21.12 -0.22 -5.05
CA LYS A 188 -21.58 -0.80 -3.77
C LYS A 188 -20.52 -0.74 -2.65
N LYS A 189 -19.25 -0.44 -2.97
CA LYS A 189 -18.16 -0.54 -2.02
C LYS A 189 -17.50 0.78 -1.64
N MET A 190 -17.16 1.65 -2.59
CA MET A 190 -16.46 2.90 -2.25
C MET A 190 -17.39 3.85 -1.48
N LYS A 191 -17.14 3.98 -0.18
CA LYS A 191 -17.86 4.86 0.76
C LYS A 191 -17.18 6.21 0.92
N LYS A 192 -15.86 6.24 0.73
CA LYS A 192 -15.06 7.45 0.93
C LYS A 192 -13.90 7.52 -0.05
N LEU A 193 -13.78 8.67 -0.70
CA LEU A 193 -12.62 9.06 -1.49
C LEU A 193 -12.00 10.31 -0.87
N LYS A 194 -10.70 10.26 -0.56
CA LYS A 194 -9.92 11.42 -0.15
C LYS A 194 -8.76 11.58 -1.13
N ILE A 195 -8.65 12.74 -1.76
CA ILE A 195 -7.52 13.08 -2.62
C ILE A 195 -6.90 14.35 -2.07
N TRP A 196 -5.57 14.36 -1.92
CA TRP A 196 -4.83 15.55 -1.55
C TRP A 196 -3.47 15.55 -2.26
N TRP A 197 -3.00 16.75 -2.59
CA TRP A 197 -1.75 16.99 -3.30
C TRP A 197 -1.14 18.29 -2.79
N LEU A 198 0.15 18.50 -3.10
CA LEU A 198 0.81 19.77 -2.88
C LEU A 198 0.55 20.64 -4.10
N THR A 199 0.00 21.83 -3.90
CA THR A 199 -0.21 22.81 -4.97
C THR A 199 0.18 24.19 -4.46
N ASN A 200 0.85 24.96 -5.32
CA ASN A 200 1.17 26.37 -5.07
C ASN A 200 0.00 27.29 -5.43
N THR A 201 -1.03 26.76 -6.09
CA THR A 201 -2.23 27.50 -6.52
C THR A 201 -3.49 26.85 -5.96
N ILE A 202 -4.48 27.68 -5.62
CA ILE A 202 -5.80 27.18 -5.20
C ILE A 202 -6.59 26.86 -6.47
N PRO A 203 -6.96 25.59 -6.72
CA PRO A 203 -7.74 25.23 -7.89
C PRO A 203 -9.15 25.84 -7.83
N ASP A 204 -9.68 26.24 -8.98
CA ASP A 204 -11.08 26.67 -9.08
C ASP A 204 -12.02 25.47 -8.95
N TRP A 205 -12.47 25.21 -7.73
CA TRP A 205 -13.36 24.10 -7.41
C TRP A 205 -14.77 24.27 -8.01
N ASN A 206 -15.12 25.44 -8.55
CA ASN A 206 -16.42 25.67 -9.17
C ASN A 206 -16.63 24.84 -10.45
N VAL A 207 -15.61 24.16 -10.96
CA VAL A 207 -15.71 23.28 -12.14
C VAL A 207 -16.13 21.85 -11.79
N LEU A 208 -16.12 21.46 -10.50
CA LEU A 208 -16.55 20.13 -10.07
C LEU A 208 -18.08 20.04 -10.01
N LEU A 209 -18.60 18.89 -10.44
CA LEU A 209 -20.02 18.52 -10.41
C LEU A 209 -20.96 19.42 -11.21
N LYS A 210 -20.42 20.37 -11.99
CA LYS A 210 -21.10 21.01 -13.13
C LYS A 210 -21.00 20.10 -14.34
#